data_AF-A0A1Q3GXD3-F1
#
_entry.id   AF-A0A1Q3GXD3-F1
#
_cell.length_a   1.000
_cell.length_b   1.000
_cell.length_c   1.000
_cell.angle_alpha   90.00
_cell.angle_beta   90.00
_cell.angle_gamma   90.00
#
_symmetry.space_group_name_H-M   'P 1'
#
loop_
_entity.id
_entity.type
_entity.pdbx_description
1 polymer ?
#
loop_
_entity_poly.entity_id
_entity_poly.type
_entity_poly.pdbx_seq_one_letter_code
_entity_poly.pdbx_strand_id
1 'polypeptide(L)'
;MTQRAEFTHQHVIITVLLSLVTLGLYIPLWYIINRQAINTMVENKRLSMIGPITVLVLYGLSTIFSIITLFTDLFGATEAVNQYYANIDTLITYIGLVWTIILSFQVQAIFKTYCQGNEYAIGFVGLFTFFLGIFYLQFKVNQLIRYEEIQVWDIDSIGQHLEND
;
A
#
# COMPACT_ATOMS: atom_id res chain seq x y z
N MET A 1 13.04 12.60 -19.99
CA MET A 1 12.97 11.14 -19.94
C MET A 1 12.45 10.75 -18.57
N THR A 2 11.19 10.35 -18.48
CA THR A 2 10.59 9.89 -17.23
C THR A 2 11.17 8.52 -16.88
N GLN A 3 11.78 8.40 -15.71
CA GLN A 3 12.30 7.12 -15.23
C GLN A 3 11.12 6.14 -15.05
N ARG A 4 11.28 4.92 -15.54
CA ARG A 4 10.26 3.86 -15.48
C ARG A 4 9.91 3.55 -14.02
N ALA A 5 8.65 3.21 -13.76
CA ALA A 5 8.23 2.87 -12.43
C ALA A 5 8.80 1.49 -12.02
N GLU A 6 9.73 1.44 -11.06
CA GLU A 6 10.37 0.20 -10.59
C GLU A 6 9.47 -0.59 -9.64
N PHE A 7 8.28 -1.00 -10.10
CA PHE A 7 7.37 -1.83 -9.33
C PHE A 7 7.46 -3.29 -9.76
N THR A 8 7.33 -4.19 -8.80
CA THR A 8 7.16 -5.61 -9.09
C THR A 8 5.69 -5.90 -9.34
N HIS A 9 5.38 -6.59 -10.45
CA HIS A 9 4.03 -7.06 -10.70
C HIS A 9 3.65 -8.12 -9.66
N GLN A 10 2.55 -7.89 -8.94
CA GLN A 10 2.07 -8.80 -7.91
C GLN A 10 0.56 -8.96 -7.99
N HIS A 11 0.06 -10.19 -8.00
CA HIS A 11 -1.38 -10.44 -7.98
C HIS A 11 -2.01 -9.86 -6.72
N VAL A 12 -3.13 -9.14 -6.89
CA VAL A 12 -3.89 -8.54 -5.78
C VAL A 12 -4.34 -9.60 -4.78
N ILE A 13 -4.66 -10.81 -5.24
CA ILE A 13 -5.03 -11.95 -4.37
C ILE A 13 -3.87 -12.28 -3.42
N ILE A 14 -2.62 -12.25 -3.89
CA ILE A 14 -1.45 -12.50 -3.04
C ILE A 14 -1.32 -11.39 -2.00
N THR A 15 -1.53 -10.12 -2.39
CA THR A 15 -1.54 -8.98 -1.47
C THR A 15 -2.60 -9.16 -0.37
N VAL A 16 -3.82 -9.60 -0.72
CA VAL A 16 -4.89 -9.90 0.23
C VAL A 16 -4.48 -11.04 1.17
N LEU A 17 -3.97 -12.15 0.64
CA LEU A 17 -3.53 -13.29 1.44
C LEU A 17 -2.40 -12.91 2.40
N LEU A 18 -1.40 -12.15 1.94
CA LEU A 18 -0.31 -11.67 2.80
C LEU A 18 -0.85 -10.75 3.90
N SER A 19 -1.78 -9.84 3.59
CA SER A 19 -2.44 -9.03 4.61
C SER A 19 -3.18 -9.88 5.63
N LEU A 20 -3.88 -10.96 5.23
CA LEU A 20 -4.58 -11.83 6.17
C LEU A 20 -3.61 -12.66 7.03
N VAL A 21 -2.61 -13.30 6.42
CA VAL A 21 -1.61 -14.13 7.13
C VAL A 21 -0.79 -13.33 8.12
N THR A 22 -0.51 -12.06 7.80
CA THR A 22 0.25 -11.16 8.68
C THR A 22 -0.63 -10.33 9.61
N LEU A 23 -1.94 -10.64 9.68
CA LEU A 23 -2.92 -9.90 10.50
C LEU A 23 -2.89 -8.38 10.25
N GLY A 24 -2.69 -7.98 8.99
CA GLY A 24 -2.65 -6.59 8.56
C GLY A 24 -1.28 -5.94 8.57
N LEU A 25 -0.23 -6.56 9.15
CA LEU A 25 1.13 -5.99 9.18
C LEU A 25 1.77 -5.84 7.79
N TYR A 26 1.33 -6.62 6.81
CA TYR A 26 1.77 -6.45 5.43
C TYR A 26 1.40 -5.08 4.85
N ILE A 27 0.30 -4.47 5.31
CA ILE A 27 -0.17 -3.17 4.80
C ILE A 27 0.89 -2.07 4.95
N PRO A 28 1.38 -1.74 6.16
CA PRO A 28 2.46 -0.76 6.32
C PRO A 28 3.76 -1.18 5.65
N LEU A 29 4.09 -2.48 5.63
CA LEU A 29 5.30 -3.00 4.97
C LEU A 29 5.29 -2.74 3.47
N TRP A 30 4.14 -2.89 2.81
CA TRP A 30 4.02 -2.60 1.38
C TRP A 30 4.36 -1.15 1.06
N TYR A 31 3.92 -0.18 1.88
CA TYR A 31 4.28 1.23 1.67
C TYR A 31 5.77 1.47 1.85
N ILE A 32 6.41 0.76 2.79
CA ILE A 32 7.86 0.86 3.03
C ILE A 32 8.64 0.29 1.84
N ILE A 33 8.29 -0.92 1.40
CA ILE A 33 8.96 -1.62 0.30
C ILE A 33 8.84 -0.83 -1.00
N ASN A 34 7.64 -0.33 -1.31
CA ASN A 34 7.38 0.39 -2.56
C ASN A 34 7.72 1.89 -2.47
N ARG A 35 8.20 2.38 -1.32
CA ARG A 35 8.45 3.81 -1.08
C ARG A 35 9.41 4.41 -2.10
N GLN A 36 10.49 3.70 -2.41
CA GLN A 36 11.51 4.19 -3.34
C GLN A 36 10.90 4.41 -4.73
N ALA A 37 10.21 3.40 -5.26
CA ALA A 37 9.54 3.48 -6.56
C ALA A 37 8.43 4.54 -6.58
N ILE A 38 7.69 4.73 -5.48
CA ILE A 38 6.68 5.80 -5.38
C ILE A 38 7.35 7.18 -5.42
N ASN A 39 8.47 7.36 -4.73
CA ASN A 39 9.15 8.65 -4.61
C ASN A 39 9.90 9.07 -5.88
N THR A 40 10.25 8.14 -6.77
CA THR A 40 10.89 8.45 -8.05
C THR A 40 9.89 8.93 -9.09
N MET A 41 8.58 8.66 -8.92
CA MET A 41 7.56 9.06 -9.89
C MET A 41 7.38 10.57 -10.02
N VAL A 42 7.44 11.32 -8.91
CA VAL A 42 7.14 12.76 -8.89
C VAL A 42 8.18 13.49 -8.04
N GLU A 43 9.04 14.28 -8.67
CA GLU A 43 10.20 14.93 -8.02
C GLU A 43 9.84 15.72 -6.75
N ASN A 44 8.68 16.39 -6.75
CA ASN A 44 8.23 17.28 -5.68
C ASN A 44 7.22 16.64 -4.70
N LYS A 45 6.85 15.37 -4.86
CA LYS A 45 5.94 14.68 -3.95
C LYS A 45 6.60 13.42 -3.41
N ARG A 46 6.84 13.39 -2.10
CA ARG A 46 7.46 12.25 -1.43
C ARG A 46 6.57 11.69 -0.34
N LEU A 47 6.49 10.37 -0.28
CA LEU A 47 5.90 9.64 0.82
C LEU A 47 6.86 9.68 2.02
N SER A 48 6.42 10.31 3.11
CA SER A 48 7.17 10.32 4.37
C SER A 48 7.20 8.92 4.97
N MET A 49 8.33 8.53 5.56
CA MET A 49 8.48 7.23 6.23
C MET A 49 7.78 7.19 7.60
N ILE A 50 7.46 8.37 8.17
CA ILE A 50 6.80 8.51 9.47
C ILE A 50 5.44 7.81 9.47
N GLY A 51 4.64 7.97 8.41
CA GLY A 51 3.31 7.37 8.33
C GLY A 51 3.35 5.84 8.36
N PRO A 52 4.04 5.18 7.42
CA PRO A 52 4.14 3.72 7.39
C PRO A 52 4.75 3.12 8.66
N ILE A 53 5.80 3.76 9.23
CA ILE A 53 6.39 3.31 10.50
C ILE A 53 5.38 3.43 11.64
N THR A 54 4.64 4.54 11.72
CA THR A 54 3.60 4.73 12.75
C THR A 54 2.56 3.62 12.68
N VAL A 55 2.04 3.30 11.49
CA VAL A 55 1.07 2.21 11.31
C VAL A 55 1.67 0.85 11.70
N LEU A 56 2.92 0.59 11.30
CA LEU A 56 3.62 -0.65 11.65
C LEU A 56 3.75 -0.83 13.16
N VAL A 57 4.16 0.23 13.87
CA VAL A 57 4.29 0.22 15.34
C VAL A 57 2.93 0.03 16.00
N LEU A 58 1.89 0.74 15.55
CA LEU A 58 0.54 0.62 16.11
C LEU A 58 -0.02 -0.78 15.93
N TYR A 59 0.02 -1.35 14.72
CA TYR A 59 -0.47 -2.71 14.50
C TYR A 59 0.39 -3.77 15.19
N GLY A 60 1.70 -3.55 15.30
CA GLY A 60 2.59 -4.38 16.12
C GLY A 60 2.18 -4.38 17.59
N LEU A 61 1.91 -3.22 18.17
CA LEU A 61 1.43 -3.08 19.55
C LEU A 61 0.07 -3.74 19.74
N SER A 62 -0.88 -3.53 18.82
CA SER A 62 -2.19 -4.16 18.84
C SER A 62 -2.08 -5.69 18.84
N THR A 63 -1.21 -6.25 18.01
CA THR A 63 -0.94 -7.70 17.98
C THR A 63 -0.40 -8.18 19.32
N ILE A 64 0.51 -7.44 19.95
CA ILE A 64 1.05 -7.77 21.28
C ILE A 64 -0.04 -7.74 22.34
N PHE A 65 -0.88 -6.70 22.38
CA PHE A 65 -1.99 -6.60 23.34
C PHE A 65 -3.03 -7.71 23.15
N SER A 66 -3.33 -8.06 21.91
CA SER A 66 -4.22 -9.17 21.58
C SER A 66 -3.67 -10.51 22.12
N ILE A 67 -2.36 -10.75 21.97
CA ILE A 67 -1.71 -11.94 22.53
C ILE A 67 -1.76 -11.89 24.06
N ILE A 68 -1.41 -10.78 24.69
CA ILE A 68 -1.44 -10.64 26.16
C ILE A 68 -2.85 -10.94 26.69
N THR A 69 -3.88 -10.40 26.06
CA THR A 69 -5.29 -10.60 26.47
C THR A 69 -5.68 -12.08 26.38
N LEU A 70 -5.26 -12.77 25.31
CA LEU A 70 -5.49 -14.21 25.16
C LEU A 70 -4.80 -15.01 26.29
N PHE A 71 -3.59 -14.64 26.68
CA PHE A 71 -2.90 -15.27 27.80
C PHE A 71 -3.60 -14.97 29.14
N THR A 72 -3.99 -13.72 29.40
CA THR A 72 -4.65 -13.35 30.66
C THR A 72 -6.00 -14.03 30.83
N ASP A 73 -6.75 -14.23 29.74
CA ASP A 73 -7.98 -15.02 29.72
C ASP A 73 -7.74 -16.49 30.09
N LEU A 74 -6.68 -17.09 29.55
CA LEU A 74 -6.33 -18.50 29.83
C LEU A 74 -5.83 -18.73 31.26
N PHE A 75 -5.15 -17.74 31.86
CA PHE A 75 -4.53 -17.86 33.19
C PHE A 75 -5.35 -17.22 34.32
N GLY A 76 -6.59 -16.79 34.04
CA GLY A 76 -7.56 -16.36 35.06
C GLY A 76 -7.32 -14.97 35.65
N ALA A 77 -6.87 -14.01 34.82
CA ALA A 77 -6.81 -12.61 35.22
C ALA A 77 -8.21 -12.00 35.45
N THR A 78 -8.26 -10.88 36.16
CA THR A 78 -9.52 -10.17 36.42
C THR A 78 -10.10 -9.55 35.16
N GLU A 79 -11.41 -9.71 34.95
CA GLU A 79 -12.18 -9.16 33.81
C GLU A 79 -11.87 -7.67 33.53
N ALA A 80 -11.69 -6.88 34.59
CA ALA A 80 -11.36 -5.46 34.48
C ALA A 80 -10.05 -5.21 33.72
N VAL A 81 -9.02 -6.03 33.95
CA VAL A 81 -7.71 -5.90 33.29
C VAL A 81 -7.82 -6.20 31.80
N ASN A 82 -8.56 -7.25 31.44
CA ASN A 82 -8.83 -7.60 30.04
C ASN A 82 -9.57 -6.49 29.30
N GLN A 83 -10.57 -5.88 29.95
CA GLN A 83 -11.32 -4.78 29.37
C GLN A 83 -10.45 -3.54 29.11
N TYR A 84 -9.49 -3.24 29.99
CA TYR A 84 -8.53 -2.16 29.74
C TYR A 84 -7.66 -2.43 28.51
N TYR A 85 -7.12 -3.65 28.36
CA TYR A 85 -6.31 -4.01 27.19
C TYR A 85 -7.12 -3.98 25.90
N ALA A 86 -8.34 -4.50 25.89
CA ALA A 86 -9.22 -4.48 24.73
C ALA A 86 -9.57 -3.06 24.27
N ASN A 87 -9.80 -2.14 25.22
CA ASN A 87 -10.07 -0.73 24.89
C ASN A 87 -8.85 -0.03 24.29
N ILE A 88 -7.64 -0.29 24.82
CA ILE A 88 -6.39 0.26 24.28
C ILE A 88 -6.14 -0.28 22.87
N ASP A 89 -6.30 -1.59 22.68
CA ASP A 89 -6.17 -2.24 21.38
C ASP A 89 -7.13 -1.66 20.32
N THR A 90 -8.39 -1.46 20.71
CA THR A 90 -9.41 -0.83 19.85
C THR A 90 -9.01 0.58 19.43
N LEU A 91 -8.51 1.39 20.37
CA LEU A 91 -8.06 2.76 20.09
C LEU A 91 -6.87 2.76 19.12
N ILE A 92 -5.88 1.90 19.36
CA ILE A 92 -4.70 1.73 18.49
C ILE A 92 -5.13 1.32 17.08
N THR A 93 -6.06 0.38 16.97
CA THR A 93 -6.61 -0.11 15.70
C THR A 93 -7.26 1.01 14.90
N TYR A 94 -8.10 1.84 15.52
CA TYR A 94 -8.73 2.97 14.83
C TYR A 94 -7.72 4.01 14.36
N ILE A 95 -6.72 4.33 15.18
CA ILE A 95 -5.66 5.27 14.78
C ILE A 95 -4.86 4.70 13.59
N GLY A 96 -4.52 3.41 13.61
CA GLY A 96 -3.84 2.73 12.51
C GLY A 96 -4.68 2.69 11.22
N LEU A 97 -6.00 2.48 11.33
CA LEU A 97 -6.93 2.52 10.21
C LEU A 97 -6.98 3.92 9.56
N VAL A 98 -7.10 4.98 10.36
CA VAL A 98 -7.10 6.36 9.88
C VAL A 98 -5.79 6.67 9.14
N TRP A 99 -4.65 6.29 9.71
CA TRP A 99 -3.36 6.47 9.04
C TRP A 99 -3.24 5.68 7.74
N THR A 100 -3.75 4.45 7.69
CA THR A 100 -3.77 3.62 6.46
C THR A 100 -4.58 4.28 5.35
N ILE A 101 -5.72 4.89 5.69
CA ILE A 101 -6.54 5.65 4.74
C ILE A 101 -5.77 6.88 4.22
N ILE A 102 -5.15 7.65 5.12
CA ILE A 102 -4.34 8.81 4.76
C ILE A 102 -3.22 8.40 3.78
N LEU A 103 -2.48 7.34 4.09
CA LEU A 103 -1.42 6.82 3.23
C LEU A 103 -1.96 6.37 1.87
N SER A 104 -3.12 5.73 1.84
CA SER A 104 -3.75 5.28 0.60
C SER A 104 -4.06 6.47 -0.33
N PHE A 105 -4.61 7.55 0.21
CA PHE A 105 -4.88 8.77 -0.56
C PHE A 105 -3.61 9.53 -0.97
N GLN A 106 -2.58 9.55 -0.13
CA GLN A 106 -1.29 10.14 -0.50
C GLN A 106 -0.67 9.41 -1.69
N VAL A 107 -0.62 8.08 -1.67
CA VAL A 107 -0.09 7.29 -2.78
C VAL A 107 -0.97 7.43 -4.02
N GLN A 108 -2.30 7.39 -3.88
CA GLN A 108 -3.23 7.65 -5.00
C GLN A 108 -2.93 9.01 -5.66
N ALA A 109 -2.70 10.06 -4.87
CA ALA A 109 -2.43 11.39 -5.40
C ALA A 109 -1.12 11.44 -6.18
N ILE A 110 -0.08 10.72 -5.72
CA ILE A 110 1.20 10.59 -6.44
C ILE A 110 0.98 9.86 -7.77
N PHE A 111 0.33 8.69 -7.74
CA PHE A 111 0.07 7.89 -8.94
C PHE A 111 -0.79 8.64 -9.96
N LYS A 112 -1.81 9.36 -9.50
CA LYS A 112 -2.65 10.18 -10.37
C LYS A 112 -1.83 11.28 -11.05
N THR A 113 -0.98 11.99 -10.31
CA THR A 113 -0.09 13.02 -10.89
C THR A 113 0.88 12.41 -11.90
N TYR A 114 1.47 11.26 -11.60
CA TYR A 114 2.37 10.56 -12.52
C TYR A 114 1.68 10.12 -13.82
N CYS A 115 0.51 9.49 -13.72
CA CYS A 115 -0.23 9.04 -14.90
C CYS A 115 -0.68 10.22 -15.76
N GLN A 116 -1.10 11.33 -15.14
CA GLN A 116 -1.47 12.54 -15.89
C GLN A 116 -0.28 13.17 -16.61
N GLY A 117 0.90 13.17 -15.98
CA GLY A 117 2.12 13.73 -16.58
C GLY A 117 2.67 12.90 -17.75
N ASN A 118 2.40 11.59 -17.79
CA ASN A 118 2.80 10.70 -18.88
C ASN A 118 1.63 10.33 -19.83
N GLU A 119 0.49 11.03 -19.72
CA GLU A 119 -0.70 10.80 -20.57
C GLU A 119 -1.25 9.36 -20.53
N TYR A 120 -1.02 8.63 -19.45
CA TYR A 120 -1.56 7.29 -19.27
C TYR A 120 -3.07 7.32 -19.00
N ALA A 121 -3.84 6.50 -19.72
CA ALA A 121 -5.30 6.39 -19.59
C ALA A 121 -5.75 5.60 -18.34
N ILE A 122 -5.11 5.84 -17.19
CA ILE A 122 -5.37 5.16 -15.92
C ILE A 122 -6.16 6.08 -14.99
N GLY A 123 -7.45 5.76 -14.81
CA GLY A 123 -8.32 6.50 -13.89
C GLY A 123 -8.16 6.08 -12.42
N PHE A 124 -8.35 7.03 -11.49
CA PHE A 124 -8.34 6.77 -10.04
C PHE A 124 -9.65 7.25 -9.39
N VAL A 125 -10.35 6.34 -8.71
CA VAL A 125 -11.59 6.60 -7.97
C VAL A 125 -11.32 6.66 -6.46
N GLY A 126 -11.62 7.79 -5.82
CA GLY A 126 -11.36 7.99 -4.39
C GLY A 126 -12.16 7.07 -3.47
N LEU A 127 -13.39 6.72 -3.85
CA LEU A 127 -14.23 5.80 -3.09
C LEU A 127 -13.57 4.41 -2.96
N PHE A 128 -12.98 3.90 -4.03
CA PHE A 128 -12.26 2.62 -4.00
C PHE A 128 -10.96 2.72 -3.21
N THR A 129 -10.26 3.85 -3.27
CA THR A 129 -9.10 4.08 -2.39
C THR A 129 -9.49 4.06 -0.91
N PHE A 130 -10.66 4.61 -0.55
CA PHE A 130 -11.12 4.62 0.84
C PHE A 130 -11.44 3.21 1.36
N PHE A 131 -12.24 2.43 0.62
CA PHE A 131 -12.70 1.12 1.08
C PHE A 131 -11.70 -0.01 0.86
N LEU A 132 -10.95 0.02 -0.25
CA LEU A 132 -10.03 -1.07 -0.62
C LEU A 132 -8.57 -0.73 -0.35
N GLY A 133 -8.24 0.55 -0.10
CA GLY A 133 -6.91 1.01 0.28
C GLY A 133 -5.79 0.45 -0.60
N ILE A 134 -4.84 -0.23 0.05
CA ILE A 134 -3.71 -0.90 -0.57
C ILE A 134 -4.08 -1.88 -1.69
N PHE A 135 -5.19 -2.62 -1.58
CA PHE A 135 -5.54 -3.63 -2.58
C PHE A 135 -5.91 -2.98 -3.91
N TYR A 136 -6.62 -1.87 -3.85
CA TYR A 136 -6.94 -1.07 -5.03
C TYR A 136 -5.71 -0.36 -5.59
N LEU A 137 -4.80 0.12 -4.73
CA LEU A 137 -3.53 0.67 -5.17
C LEU A 137 -2.66 -0.38 -5.88
N GLN A 138 -2.56 -1.60 -5.36
CA GLN A 138 -1.84 -2.69 -6.01
C GLN A 138 -2.46 -3.02 -7.38
N PHE A 139 -3.79 -3.07 -7.46
CA PHE A 139 -4.48 -3.24 -8.75
C PHE A 139 -4.07 -2.16 -9.75
N LYS A 140 -3.96 -0.91 -9.31
CA LYS A 140 -3.55 0.22 -10.16
C LYS A 140 -2.07 0.19 -10.53
N VAL A 141 -1.19 -0.25 -9.63
CA VAL A 141 0.22 -0.52 -9.96
C VAL A 141 0.32 -1.55 -11.07
N ASN A 142 -0.43 -2.65 -10.99
CA ASN A 142 -0.42 -3.67 -12.04
C ASN A 142 -0.97 -3.14 -13.38
N GLN A 143 -1.95 -2.23 -13.35
CA GLN A 143 -2.39 -1.54 -14.57
C GLN A 143 -1.27 -0.69 -15.16
N LEU A 144 -0.57 0.10 -14.32
CA LEU A 144 0.54 0.94 -14.74
C LEU A 144 1.66 0.14 -15.41
N ILE A 145 2.09 -0.95 -14.77
CA ILE A 145 3.13 -1.84 -15.32
C ILE A 145 2.75 -2.33 -16.72
N ARG A 146 1.50 -2.80 -16.91
CA ARG A 146 1.04 -3.26 -18.23
C ARG A 146 1.03 -2.15 -19.29
N TYR A 147 0.65 -0.93 -18.92
CA TYR A 147 0.70 0.21 -19.84
C TYR A 147 2.14 0.51 -20.28
N GLU A 148 3.08 0.53 -19.33
CA GLU A 148 4.50 0.77 -19.61
C GLU A 148 5.17 -0.38 -20.38
N GLU A 149 4.67 -1.61 -20.29
CA GLU A 149 5.14 -2.73 -21.11
C GLU A 149 4.65 -2.64 -22.55
N ILE A 150 3.37 -2.29 -22.75
CA ILE A 150 2.78 -2.18 -24.10
C ILE A 150 3.43 -1.04 -24.89
N GLN A 151 3.64 0.14 -24.28
CA GLN A 151 4.26 1.27 -24.99
C GLN A 151 5.70 0.99 -25.45
N VAL A 152 6.48 0.24 -24.67
CA VAL A 152 7.85 -0.11 -25.05
C VAL A 152 7.85 -1.03 -26.26
N TRP A 153 6.97 -2.03 -26.29
CA TRP A 153 6.82 -2.94 -27.44
C TRP A 153 6.43 -2.20 -28.73
N ASP A 154 5.53 -1.22 -28.65
CA ASP A 154 5.15 -0.42 -29.82
C ASP A 154 6.36 0.34 -30.39
N ILE A 155 7.17 0.97 -29.54
CA ILE A 155 8.37 1.71 -29.96
C ILE A 155 9.40 0.78 -30.60
N ASP A 156 9.68 -0.37 -29.99
CA ASP A 156 10.67 -1.33 -30.50
C ASP A 156 10.23 -1.93 -31.85
N SER A 157 8.93 -2.20 -32.02
CA SER A 157 8.38 -2.69 -33.29
C SER A 157 8.52 -1.67 -34.43
N ILE A 158 8.28 -0.38 -34.14
CA ILE A 158 8.48 0.71 -35.10
C ILE A 158 9.97 0.83 -35.46
N GLY A 159 10.86 0.74 -34.48
CA GLY A 159 12.31 0.77 -34.72
C GLY A 159 12.78 -0.35 -35.66
N GLN A 160 12.29 -1.58 -35.45
CA GLN A 160 12.62 -2.71 -36.32
C GLN A 160 12.07 -2.56 -37.73
N HIS A 161 10.93 -1.90 -37.93
CA HIS A 161 10.41 -1.63 -39.27
C HIS A 161 11.20 -0.54 -40.00
N LEU A 162 11.75 0.45 -39.29
CA LEU A 162 12.56 1.51 -39.87
C LEU A 162 14.00 1.08 -40.23
N GLU A 163 14.53 0.00 -39.65
CA GLU A 163 15.85 -0.54 -39.99
C GLU A 163 15.83 -1.53 -41.18
N ASN A 164 14.65 -2.00 -41.59
CA ASN A 164 14.48 -3.00 -42.66
C ASN A 164 14.04 -2.41 -44.02
N ASP A 165 13.88 -1.08 -44.11
CA ASP A 165 13.63 -0.31 -45.35
C ASP A 165 14.88 0.49 -45.75
#